data_AF-A0A969BHL2-F1
#
_entry.id   AF-A0A969BHL2-F1
#
_cell.length_a   1.000
_cell.length_b   1.000
_cell.length_c   1.000
_cell.angle_alpha   90.00
_cell.angle_beta   90.00
_cell.angle_gamma   90.00
#
_symmetry.space_group_name_H-M   'P 1'
#
loop_
_entity.id
_entity.type
_entity.pdbx_description
1 polymer ?
#
loop_
_entity_poly.entity_id
_entity_poly.type
_entity_poly.pdbx_seq_one_letter_code
_entity_poly.pdbx_strand_id
1 'polypeptide(L)'
;MWNPNPMSENCQLSLLHLLHMLIGIDGDRDTAELVAFKAIVERERISADLVEAFENSLRHKKEREIYQTGIDLISCCTLEEKLKTFALLYRMSEVDGRVHVKEIKLLLYSIKSAGLEFDDVVRAAKSGQTYI
;
A
#
# COMPACT_ATOMS: atom_id res chain seq x y z
N MET A 1 22.87 0.69 -0.32
CA MET A 1 22.67 0.15 -1.68
C MET A 1 21.19 0.10 -1.94
N TRP A 2 20.70 0.83 -2.96
CA TRP A 2 19.34 0.70 -3.45
C TRP A 2 19.20 -0.70 -4.06
N ASN A 3 18.24 -1.50 -3.58
CA ASN A 3 17.93 -2.80 -4.14
C ASN A 3 17.04 -2.56 -5.38
N PRO A 4 17.55 -2.78 -6.61
CA PRO A 4 16.84 -2.46 -7.84
C PRO A 4 15.73 -3.46 -8.17
N ASN A 5 15.54 -4.50 -7.34
CA ASN A 5 14.51 -5.49 -7.60
C ASN A 5 13.12 -4.90 -7.30
N PRO A 6 12.23 -4.85 -8.31
CA PRO A 6 10.83 -4.57 -8.06
C PRO A 6 10.29 -5.64 -7.09
N MET A 7 9.35 -5.22 -6.24
CA MET A 7 8.63 -6.15 -5.36
C MET A 7 8.02 -7.28 -6.19
N SER A 8 7.90 -8.47 -5.61
CA SER A 8 7.15 -9.55 -6.25
C SER A 8 5.68 -9.16 -6.50
N GLU A 9 5.04 -9.81 -7.47
CA GLU A 9 3.67 -9.51 -7.87
C GLU A 9 2.67 -9.61 -6.69
N ASN A 10 2.85 -10.60 -5.80
CA ASN A 10 2.02 -10.72 -4.60
C ASN A 10 2.13 -9.47 -3.71
N CYS A 11 3.33 -8.94 -3.54
CA CYS A 11 3.54 -7.76 -2.71
C CYS A 11 3.06 -6.48 -3.41
N GLN A 12 3.20 -6.39 -4.72
CA GLN A 12 2.62 -5.30 -5.51
C GLN A 12 1.08 -5.33 -5.42
N LEU A 13 0.45 -6.49 -5.61
CA LEU A 13 -1.01 -6.64 -5.48
C LEU A 13 -1.47 -6.35 -4.04
N SER A 14 -0.72 -6.81 -3.04
CA SER A 14 -1.00 -6.48 -1.63
C SER A 14 -0.96 -4.97 -1.41
N LEU A 15 0.09 -4.30 -1.90
CA LEU A 15 0.22 -2.85 -1.84
C LEU A 15 -0.98 -2.16 -2.48
N LEU A 16 -1.44 -2.59 -3.66
CA LEU A 16 -2.61 -2.01 -4.32
C LEU A 16 -3.90 -2.17 -3.50
N HIS A 17 -4.15 -3.35 -2.93
CA HIS A 17 -5.34 -3.59 -2.09
C HIS A 17 -5.31 -2.75 -0.82
N LEU A 18 -4.18 -2.74 -0.10
CA LEU A 18 -4.05 -1.99 1.15
C LEU A 18 -4.01 -0.48 0.90
N LEU A 19 -3.40 -0.03 -0.21
CA LEU A 19 -3.40 1.37 -0.63
C LEU A 19 -4.83 1.82 -0.94
N HIS A 20 -5.58 1.06 -1.72
CA HIS A 20 -6.98 1.36 -2.02
C HIS A 20 -7.84 1.48 -0.75
N MET A 21 -7.64 0.60 0.22
CA MET A 21 -8.30 0.70 1.53
C MET A 21 -7.85 1.92 2.34
N LEU A 22 -6.58 2.33 2.19
CA LEU A 22 -6.01 3.48 2.90
C LEU A 22 -6.49 4.80 2.31
N ILE A 23 -6.61 4.91 0.99
CA ILE A 23 -7.06 6.13 0.30
C ILE A 23 -8.58 6.12 0.01
N GLY A 24 -9.33 5.20 0.62
CA GLY A 24 -10.80 5.24 0.70
C GLY A 24 -11.57 5.59 -0.58
N ILE A 25 -11.25 4.97 -1.73
CA ILE A 25 -11.94 5.27 -3.00
C ILE A 25 -13.40 4.78 -2.95
N ASP A 26 -14.29 5.61 -2.39
CA ASP A 26 -15.74 5.37 -2.25
C ASP A 26 -16.54 5.79 -3.51
N GLY A 27 -15.87 5.96 -4.66
CA GLY A 27 -16.51 6.19 -5.96
C GLY A 27 -16.49 7.65 -6.44
N ASP A 28 -16.20 8.62 -5.57
CA ASP A 28 -15.78 9.97 -5.96
C ASP A 28 -14.27 10.06 -5.74
N ARG A 29 -13.49 9.71 -6.78
CA ARG A 29 -12.03 9.84 -6.74
C ARG A 29 -11.67 11.30 -6.48
N ASP A 30 -11.23 11.63 -5.26
CA ASP A 30 -10.54 12.89 -5.08
C ASP A 30 -9.28 12.83 -5.95
N THR A 31 -9.01 13.92 -6.67
CA THR A 31 -7.91 14.01 -7.62
C THR A 31 -6.55 13.72 -6.97
N ALA A 32 -6.40 14.05 -5.68
CA ALA A 32 -5.20 13.78 -4.90
C ALA A 32 -4.94 12.28 -4.70
N GLU A 33 -5.96 11.50 -4.32
CA GLU A 33 -5.88 10.05 -4.10
C GLU A 33 -5.50 9.30 -5.37
N LEU A 34 -6.06 9.72 -6.51
CA LEU A 34 -5.73 9.13 -7.81
C LEU A 34 -4.29 9.45 -8.24
N VAL A 35 -3.81 10.67 -7.96
CA VAL A 35 -2.42 11.07 -8.23
C VAL A 35 -1.46 10.24 -7.36
N ALA A 36 -1.77 10.11 -6.07
CA ALA A 36 -1.08 9.27 -5.10
C ALA A 36 -0.97 7.81 -5.58
N PHE A 37 -2.09 7.22 -6.01
CA PHE A 37 -2.13 5.86 -6.52
C PHE A 37 -1.25 5.67 -7.75
N LYS A 38 -1.35 6.58 -8.73
CA LYS A 38 -0.54 6.54 -9.96
C LYS A 38 0.96 6.67 -9.67
N ALA A 39 1.34 7.56 -8.76
CA ALA A 39 2.74 7.74 -8.37
C ALA A 39 3.36 6.45 -7.80
N ILE A 40 2.58 5.68 -7.01
CA ILE A 40 3.02 4.38 -6.48
C ILE A 40 3.15 3.34 -7.60
N VAL A 41 2.16 3.25 -8.50
CA VAL A 41 2.17 2.34 -9.65
C VAL A 41 3.43 2.55 -10.51
N GLU A 42 3.74 3.81 -10.83
CA GLU A 42 4.91 4.18 -11.62
C GLU A 42 6.23 3.87 -10.87
N ARG A 43 6.31 4.26 -9.60
CA ARG A 43 7.50 4.07 -8.76
C ARG A 43 7.87 2.60 -8.59
N GLU A 44 6.87 1.76 -8.31
CA GLU A 44 7.07 0.33 -8.09
C GLU A 44 7.03 -0.49 -9.38
N ARG A 45 6.93 0.18 -10.54
CA ARG A 45 6.92 -0.42 -11.88
C ARG A 45 5.85 -1.52 -12.00
N ILE A 46 4.67 -1.25 -11.45
CA ILE A 46 3.55 -2.17 -11.50
C ILE A 46 3.02 -2.18 -12.94
N SER A 47 2.93 -3.36 -13.55
CA SER A 47 2.48 -3.49 -14.94
C SER A 47 1.02 -3.08 -15.09
N ALA A 48 0.66 -2.59 -16.27
CA ALA A 48 -0.74 -2.26 -16.59
C ALA A 48 -1.66 -3.47 -16.42
N ASP A 49 -1.21 -4.66 -16.84
CA ASP A 49 -1.95 -5.91 -16.69
C ASP A 49 -2.26 -6.23 -15.22
N LEU A 50 -1.33 -5.97 -14.30
CA LEU A 50 -1.52 -6.21 -12.87
C LEU A 50 -2.48 -5.19 -12.26
N VAL A 51 -2.40 -3.93 -12.69
CA VAL A 51 -3.35 -2.88 -12.28
C VAL A 51 -4.75 -3.19 -12.78
N GLU A 52 -4.90 -3.62 -14.04
CA GLU A 52 -6.19 -4.00 -14.61
C GLU A 52 -6.78 -5.23 -13.88
N ALA A 53 -5.96 -6.25 -13.62
CA ALA A 53 -6.39 -7.42 -12.85
C ALA A 53 -6.85 -7.02 -11.43
N PHE A 54 -6.12 -6.10 -10.79
CA PHE A 54 -6.50 -5.53 -9.51
C PHE A 54 -7.85 -4.80 -9.60
N GLU A 55 -8.01 -3.83 -10.51
CA GLU A 55 -9.24 -3.05 -10.67
C GLU A 55 -10.46 -3.93 -10.98
N ASN A 56 -10.28 -4.95 -11.83
CA ASN A 56 -11.33 -5.91 -12.13
C ASN A 56 -11.71 -6.75 -10.91
N SER A 57 -10.75 -7.08 -10.04
CA SER A 57 -11.01 -7.82 -8.80
C SER A 57 -11.83 -7.02 -7.77
N LEU A 58 -11.78 -5.68 -7.82
CA LEU A 58 -12.52 -4.82 -6.88
C LEU A 58 -14.02 -4.81 -7.15
N ARG A 59 -14.45 -4.94 -8.41
CA ARG A 59 -15.86 -4.77 -8.84
C ARG A 59 -16.87 -5.64 -8.10
N HIS A 60 -16.41 -6.75 -7.50
CA HIS A 60 -17.26 -7.74 -6.84
C HIS A 60 -16.93 -7.96 -5.36
N LYS A 61 -15.96 -7.21 -4.81
CA LYS A 61 -15.50 -7.38 -3.44
C LYS A 61 -16.03 -6.27 -2.54
N LYS A 62 -16.41 -6.65 -1.32
CA LYS A 62 -16.64 -5.71 -0.22
C LYS A 62 -15.31 -5.26 0.37
N GLU A 63 -15.28 -4.11 1.05
CA GLU A 63 -14.12 -3.59 1.77
C GLU A 63 -13.37 -4.66 2.59
N ARG A 64 -14.13 -5.47 3.36
CA ARG A 64 -13.55 -6.54 4.17
C ARG A 64 -12.80 -7.57 3.32
N GLU A 65 -13.32 -7.93 2.15
CA GLU A 65 -12.70 -8.89 1.25
C GLU A 65 -11.48 -8.30 0.54
N ILE A 66 -11.53 -7.01 0.21
CA ILE A 66 -10.39 -6.26 -0.33
C ILE A 66 -9.25 -6.24 0.69
N TYR A 67 -9.55 -5.83 1.93
CA TYR A 67 -8.60 -5.84 3.04
C TYR A 67 -8.01 -7.22 3.28
N GLN A 68 -8.86 -8.25 3.41
CA GLN A 68 -8.39 -9.61 3.67
C GLN A 68 -7.49 -10.11 2.53
N THR A 69 -7.84 -9.84 1.27
CA THR A 69 -6.99 -10.18 0.12
C THR A 69 -5.61 -9.51 0.25
N GLY A 70 -5.56 -8.23 0.63
CA GLY A 70 -4.31 -7.51 0.83
C GLY A 70 -3.43 -8.14 1.91
N ILE A 71 -4.03 -8.55 3.03
CA ILE A 71 -3.34 -9.22 4.14
C ILE A 71 -2.88 -10.64 3.76
N ASP A 72 -3.69 -11.40 3.04
CA ASP A 72 -3.32 -12.75 2.62
C ASP A 72 -2.12 -12.69 1.66
N LEU A 73 -2.13 -11.73 0.72
CA LEU A 73 -1.02 -11.51 -0.20
C LEU A 73 0.24 -11.01 0.51
N ILE A 74 0.13 -10.09 1.49
CA ILE A 74 1.31 -9.59 2.23
C ILE A 74 1.98 -10.70 3.02
N SER A 75 1.22 -11.71 3.47
CA SER A 75 1.76 -12.84 4.24
C SER A 75 2.78 -13.67 3.44
N CYS A 76 2.65 -13.69 2.10
CA CYS A 76 3.54 -14.37 1.17
C CYS A 76 4.83 -13.60 0.83
N CYS A 77 4.95 -12.35 1.31
CA CYS A 77 6.09 -11.49 1.04
C CYS A 77 7.27 -11.75 1.97
N THR A 78 8.48 -11.46 1.49
CA THR A 78 9.68 -11.40 2.35
C THR A 78 9.58 -10.27 3.36
N LEU A 79 10.37 -10.34 4.44
CA LEU A 79 10.41 -9.28 5.44
C LEU A 79 10.79 -7.91 4.83
N GLU A 80 11.74 -7.89 3.89
CA GLU A 80 12.17 -6.69 3.19
C GLU A 80 11.01 -6.08 2.37
N GLU A 81 10.29 -6.90 1.62
CA GLU A 81 9.13 -6.46 0.84
C GLU A 81 7.99 -5.96 1.74
N LYS A 82 7.71 -6.66 2.85
CA LYS A 82 6.72 -6.22 3.83
C LYS A 82 7.07 -4.83 4.37
N LEU A 83 8.31 -4.65 4.84
CA LEU A 83 8.79 -3.36 5.35
C LEU A 83 8.68 -2.26 4.29
N LYS A 84 9.04 -2.57 3.04
CA LYS A 84 8.93 -1.62 1.92
C LYS A 84 7.47 -1.24 1.65
N THR A 85 6.55 -2.21 1.58
CA THR A 85 5.11 -1.97 1.40
C THR A 85 4.57 -1.05 2.48
N PHE A 86 4.79 -1.36 3.75
CA PHE A 86 4.25 -0.57 4.84
C PHE A 86 4.93 0.79 4.98
N ALA A 87 6.21 0.91 4.61
CA ALA A 87 6.89 2.20 4.53
C ALA A 87 6.29 3.11 3.44
N LEU A 88 5.86 2.54 2.30
CA LEU A 88 5.16 3.30 1.26
C LEU A 88 3.77 3.73 1.76
N LEU A 89 2.97 2.80 2.31
CA LEU A 89 1.64 3.11 2.87
C LEU A 89 1.70 4.19 3.96
N TYR A 90 2.70 4.11 4.85
CA TYR A 90 2.91 5.13 5.88
C TYR A 90 3.13 6.53 5.26
N ARG A 91 4.02 6.64 4.26
CA ARG A 91 4.25 7.93 3.58
C ARG A 91 2.99 8.45 2.91
N MET A 92 2.22 7.57 2.27
CA MET A 92 0.96 7.94 1.62
C MET A 92 -0.04 8.50 2.63
N SER A 93 -0.10 7.93 3.83
CA SER A 93 -0.96 8.46 4.90
C SER A 93 -0.57 9.87 5.36
N GLU A 94 0.68 10.32 5.12
CA GLU A 94 1.15 11.65 5.53
C GLU A 94 0.95 12.74 4.45
N VAL A 95 0.64 12.40 3.19
CA VAL A 95 0.66 13.31 2.03
C VAL A 95 -0.26 14.53 2.20
N ASP A 96 -1.48 14.33 2.70
CA ASP A 96 -2.47 15.42 2.80
C ASP A 96 -2.44 16.16 4.14
N GLY A 97 -1.47 15.85 5.02
CA GLY A 97 -1.35 16.46 6.35
C GLY A 97 -2.52 16.20 7.30
N ARG A 98 -3.51 15.40 6.85
CA ARG A 98 -4.71 15.02 7.59
C ARG A 98 -4.82 13.50 7.57
N VAL A 99 -4.16 12.84 8.51
CA VAL A 99 -4.33 11.39 8.65
C VAL A 99 -5.66 11.12 9.35
N HIS A 100 -6.60 10.49 8.66
CA HIS A 100 -7.88 10.15 9.28
C HIS A 100 -7.70 9.00 10.29
N VAL A 101 -8.46 9.03 11.39
CA VAL A 101 -8.38 7.99 12.44
C VAL A 101 -8.63 6.58 11.88
N LYS A 102 -9.44 6.46 10.82
CA LYS A 102 -9.70 5.18 10.14
C LYS A 102 -8.43 4.65 9.45
N GLU A 103 -7.68 5.51 8.77
CA GLU A 103 -6.44 5.19 8.05
C GLU A 103 -5.33 4.78 9.01
N ILE A 104 -5.17 5.51 10.12
CA ILE A 104 -4.21 5.16 11.19
C ILE A 104 -4.52 3.77 11.73
N LYS A 105 -5.80 3.49 12.03
CA LYS A 105 -6.21 2.17 12.53
C LYS A 105 -5.92 1.08 11.52
N LEU A 106 -6.30 1.29 10.25
CA LEU A 106 -6.03 0.36 9.16
C LEU A 106 -4.52 0.04 9.07
N LEU A 107 -3.68 1.07 9.06
CA LEU A 107 -2.24 0.93 8.94
C LEU A 107 -1.65 0.16 10.13
N LEU A 108 -2.01 0.54 11.37
CA LEU A 108 -1.52 -0.14 12.58
C LEU A 108 -1.97 -1.61 12.64
N TYR A 109 -3.21 -1.91 12.29
CA TYR A 109 -3.71 -3.28 12.26
C TYR A 109 -3.02 -4.10 11.16
N SER A 110 -2.78 -3.51 9.99
CA SER A 110 -2.11 -4.19 8.88
C SER A 110 -0.65 -4.50 9.20
N ILE A 111 0.08 -3.54 9.79
CA ILE A 111 1.47 -3.70 10.25
C ILE A 111 1.57 -4.85 11.26
N LYS A 112 0.68 -4.83 12.27
CA LYS A 112 0.63 -5.89 13.28
C LYS A 112 0.30 -7.26 12.66
N SER A 113 -0.65 -7.31 11.73
CA SER A 113 -1.06 -8.54 11.04
C SER A 113 0.06 -9.12 10.17
N ALA A 114 0.92 -8.26 9.62
CA ALA A 114 2.08 -8.67 8.84
C ALA A 114 3.28 -9.14 9.70
N GLY A 115 3.19 -9.02 11.02
CA GLY A 115 4.24 -9.38 11.97
C GLY A 115 5.39 -8.37 12.03
N LEU A 116 5.10 -7.09 11.78
CA LEU A 116 6.09 -6.01 11.82
C LEU A 116 5.92 -5.13 13.07
N GLU A 117 7.02 -4.51 13.47
CA GLU A 117 7.01 -3.43 14.45
C GLU A 117 6.79 -2.08 13.76
N PHE A 118 5.95 -1.24 14.36
CA PHE A 118 5.61 0.08 13.79
C PHE A 118 6.85 0.98 13.65
N ASP A 119 7.74 0.97 14.64
CA ASP A 119 8.95 1.80 14.63
C ASP A 119 9.91 1.43 13.48
N ASP A 120 9.94 0.17 13.07
CA ASP A 120 10.74 -0.28 11.92
C ASP A 120 10.16 0.23 10.60
N VAL A 121 8.84 0.24 10.48
CA VAL A 121 8.13 0.84 9.34
C VAL A 121 8.41 2.33 9.25
N VAL A 122 8.28 3.06 10.36
CA VAL A 122 8.58 4.51 10.40
C VAL A 122 10.04 4.79 10.04
N ARG A 123 10.97 3.97 10.54
CA ARG A 123 12.40 4.10 10.22
C ARG A 123 12.65 3.86 8.73
N ALA A 124 12.07 2.81 8.15
CA ALA A 124 12.17 2.51 6.73
C ALA A 124 11.53 3.61 5.85
N ALA A 125 10.43 4.20 6.29
CA ALA A 125 9.79 5.32 5.64
C ALA A 125 10.70 6.56 5.62
N LYS A 126 11.35 6.86 6.74
CA LYS A 126 12.26 8.01 6.87
C LYS A 126 13.61 7.81 6.18
N SER A 127 14.10 6.56 6.09
CA SER A 127 15.42 6.26 5.51
C SER A 127 15.41 6.16 3.99
N GLY A 128 14.28 5.83 3.36
CA GLY A 128 14.18 5.81 1.90
C GLY A 128 13.96 7.22 1.36
N GLN A 129 14.85 7.70 0.47
CA GLN A 129 14.88 9.07 -0.04
C GLN A 129 13.51 9.70 -0.34
N THR A 130 13.39 10.93 0.13
CA THR A 130 12.31 11.91 0.02
C THR A 130 12.21 12.44 -1.41
N TYR A 131 11.12 12.16 -2.12
CA TYR A 131 10.48 13.04 -3.11
C TYR A 131 9.03 12.58 -3.24
N ILE A 132 8.11 13.36 -2.68
CA ILE A 132 6.73 13.50 -3.16
C ILE A 132 6.63 14.95 -3.58
#